data_AF-A0A6V7IR36-F1
#
_entry.id   AF-A0A6V7IR36-F1
#
_cell.length_a   1.000
_cell.length_b   1.000
_cell.length_c   1.000
_cell.angle_alpha   90.00
_cell.angle_beta   90.00
_cell.angle_gamma   90.00
#
_symmetry.space_group_name_H-M   'P 1'
#
loop_
_entity.id
_entity.type
_entity.pdbx_description
1 polymer ?
#
loop_
_entity_poly.entity_id
_entity_poly.type
_entity_poly.pdbx_seq_one_letter_code
_entity_poly.pdbx_strand_id
1 'polypeptide(L)' 'STAAVCQFYPRGACNKGASCPYRHVRGDRTIVCKHWLRGLCKKGDQCEFLHEYDMTKMPECYFYSRF' A
#
# COMPACT_ATOMS: atom_id res chain seq x y z
N SER A 1 7.17 -3.35 3.94
CA SER A 1 8.07 -2.70 2.96
C SER A 1 8.41 -1.31 3.45
N THR A 2 9.61 -1.12 3.99
CA THR A 2 10.14 0.15 4.52
C THR A 2 10.90 0.98 3.48
N ALA A 3 10.95 0.52 2.22
CA ALA A 3 11.60 1.22 1.12
C ALA A 3 10.93 2.57 0.84
N ALA A 4 11.74 3.58 0.54
CA ALA A 4 11.27 4.92 0.16
C ALA A 4 10.39 4.87 -1.10
N VAL A 5 9.49 5.84 -1.23
CA VAL A 5 8.55 5.93 -2.37
C VAL A 5 9.26 6.39 -3.64
N CYS A 6 8.99 5.73 -4.76
CA CYS A 6 9.48 6.16 -6.07
C CYS A 6 8.73 7.42 -6.51
N GLN A 7 9.43 8.54 -6.63
CA GLN A 7 8.84 9.81 -7.08
C GLN A 7 8.51 9.82 -8.59
N PHE A 8 9.15 8.95 -9.38
CA PHE A 8 8.96 8.86 -10.84
C PHE A 8 7.78 7.98 -11.25
N TYR A 9 7.45 6.97 -10.43
CA TYR A 9 6.35 6.04 -10.71
C TYR A 9 4.98 6.71 -10.87
N PRO A 10 4.53 7.60 -9.96
CA PRO A 10 3.23 8.26 -10.12
C PRO A 10 3.15 9.19 -11.34
N ARG A 11 4.30 9.61 -11.89
CA ARG A 11 4.40 10.43 -13.11
C ARG A 11 4.50 9.60 -14.39
N GLY A 12 4.49 8.26 -14.30
CA GLY A 12 4.70 7.37 -15.45
C GLY A 12 6.14 7.35 -15.98
N ALA A 13 7.11 7.93 -15.26
CA ALA A 13 8.49 8.06 -15.69
C ALA A 13 9.43 6.97 -15.14
N CYS A 14 8.91 6.03 -14.34
CA CYS A 14 9.72 4.94 -13.80
C CYS A 14 9.75 3.74 -14.74
N ASN A 15 10.93 3.47 -15.32
CA ASN A 15 11.13 2.39 -16.29
C ASN A 15 11.58 1.08 -15.63
N LYS A 16 11.82 1.08 -14.31
CA LYS A 16 12.38 -0.08 -13.59
C LYS A 16 11.35 -1.15 -13.21
N GLY A 17 10.06 -0.86 -13.37
CA GLY A 17 8.98 -1.82 -13.09
C GLY A 17 9.11 -2.46 -11.70
N ALA A 18 9.02 -3.79 -11.65
CA ALA A 18 9.17 -4.56 -10.41
C ALA A 18 10.61 -4.59 -9.84
N SER A 19 11.61 -4.24 -10.65
CA SER A 19 13.01 -4.16 -10.24
C SER A 19 13.38 -2.78 -9.67
N CYS A 20 12.42 -1.89 -9.47
CA CYS A 20 12.66 -0.61 -8.82
C CYS A 20 13.00 -0.84 -7.34
N PRO A 21 14.12 -0.29 -6.82
CA PRO A 21 14.46 -0.41 -5.39
C PRO A 21 13.52 0.42 -4.49
N TYR A 22 12.69 1.27 -5.09
CA TYR A 22 11.74 2.14 -4.40
C TYR A 22 10.32 1.61 -4.55
N ARG A 23 9.50 1.88 -3.54
CA ARG A 23 8.10 1.45 -3.47
C ARG A 23 7.25 2.19 -4.50
N HIS A 24 6.46 1.46 -5.27
CA HIS A 24 5.50 2.00 -6.22
C HIS A 24 4.12 2.21 -5.57
N VAL A 25 3.73 3.49 -5.44
CA VAL A 25 2.43 3.86 -4.88
C VAL A 25 1.42 4.06 -6.00
N ARG A 26 0.41 3.18 -6.06
CA ARG A 26 -0.80 3.36 -6.86
C ARG A 26 -1.85 4.12 -6.05
N GLY A 27 -2.52 5.07 -6.71
CA GLY A 27 -3.54 5.96 -6.12
C GLY A 27 -4.98 5.44 -6.20
N ASP A 28 -5.19 4.28 -6.80
CA ASP A 28 -6.49 3.58 -6.91
C ASP A 28 -6.89 2.81 -5.65
N ARG A 29 -5.95 2.62 -4.72
CA ARG A 29 -6.17 1.86 -3.49
C ARG A 29 -6.80 2.76 -2.43
N THR A 30 -7.86 2.30 -1.78
CA THR A 30 -8.70 3.13 -0.89
C THR A 30 -8.71 2.69 0.58
N ILE A 31 -8.44 1.41 0.87
CA ILE A 31 -8.41 0.86 2.23
C ILE A 31 -7.00 0.39 2.62
N VAL A 32 -6.58 0.68 3.85
CA VAL A 32 -5.28 0.27 4.40
C VAL A 32 -5.18 -1.24 4.58
N CYS A 33 -4.04 -1.80 4.18
CA CYS A 33 -3.74 -3.22 4.29
C CYS A 33 -3.44 -3.62 5.74
N LYS A 34 -4.35 -4.39 6.35
CA LYS A 34 -4.17 -4.92 7.71
C LYS A 34 -2.89 -5.75 7.90
N HIS A 35 -2.43 -6.46 6.86
CA HIS A 35 -1.22 -7.28 6.93
C HIS A 35 0.05 -6.43 6.86
N TRP A 36 0.03 -5.34 6.10
CA TRP A 36 1.16 -4.42 6.00
C TRP A 36 1.41 -3.68 7.30
N LEU A 37 0.35 -3.29 8.02
CA LEU A 37 0.46 -2.67 9.35
C LEU A 37 1.28 -3.52 10.34
N ARG A 38 1.29 -4.84 10.15
CA ARG A 38 2.05 -5.80 10.97
C ARG A 38 3.37 -6.23 10.35
N GLY A 39 3.74 -5.69 9.18
CA GLY A 39 4.93 -6.10 8.44
C GLY A 39 4.82 -7.47 7.75
N LEU A 40 3.63 -8.05 7.62
CA LEU A 40 3.42 -9.42 7.14
C LEU A 40 2.91 -9.50 5.69
N CYS A 41 2.72 -8.37 5.01
CA CYS A 41 2.22 -8.36 3.64
C CYS A 41 3.25 -8.91 2.64
N LYS A 42 2.92 -10.03 1.98
CA LYS A 42 3.77 -10.67 0.95
C LYS A 42 3.55 -10.12 -0.47
N LYS A 43 2.43 -9.43 -0.72
CA LYS A 43 2.07 -8.90 -2.05
C LYS A 43 2.90 -7.68 -2.46
N GLY A 44 3.60 -7.02 -1.52
CA GLY A 44 4.44 -5.86 -1.81
C GLY A 44 3.68 -4.77 -2.57
N ASP A 45 4.24 -4.30 -3.67
CA ASP A 45 3.63 -3.25 -4.51
C ASP A 45 2.43 -3.72 -5.33
N GLN A 46 2.27 -5.04 -5.48
CA GLN A 46 1.11 -5.66 -6.13
C GLN A 46 -0.05 -5.87 -5.13
N CYS A 47 0.06 -5.36 -3.91
CA CYS A 47 -1.06 -5.39 -2.97
C CYS A 47 -2.18 -4.45 -3.43
N GLU A 48 -3.40 -4.97 -3.41
CA GLU A 48 -4.65 -4.27 -3.74
C GLU A 48 -5.08 -3.27 -2.64
N PHE A 49 -4.43 -3.32 -1.48
CA PHE A 49 -4.70 -2.45 -0.33
C PHE A 49 -3.57 -1.42 -0.14
N LEU A 50 -3.86 -0.27 0.48
CA LEU A 50 -2.86 0.76 0.75
C LEU A 50 -1.80 0.26 1.73
N HIS A 51 -0.55 0.56 1.39
CA HIS A 51 0.60 0.45 2.27
C HIS A 51 1.01 1.86 2.73
N GLU A 52 0.08 2.54 3.39
CA GLU A 52 0.21 3.89 3.92
C GLU A 52 -0.50 3.96 5.27
N TYR A 53 0.07 4.72 6.21
CA TYR A 53 -0.51 4.91 7.51
C TYR A 53 -1.45 6.11 7.47
N ASP A 54 -2.70 5.85 7.09
CA ASP A 54 -3.78 6.83 7.03
C ASP A 54 -4.95 6.33 7.87
N MET A 55 -5.22 7.00 9.00
CA MET A 55 -6.30 6.64 9.92
C MET A 55 -7.68 6.84 9.31
N THR A 56 -7.82 7.69 8.30
CA THR A 56 -9.11 7.93 7.62
C THR A 56 -9.47 6.83 6.63
N LYS A 57 -8.50 5.99 6.25
CA LYS A 57 -8.65 4.87 5.29
C LYS A 57 -8.53 3.50 5.95
N MET A 58 -8.63 3.45 7.28
CA MET A 58 -8.59 2.20 8.05
C MET A 58 -9.84 1.38 7.75
N PRO A 59 -9.74 0.04 7.60
CA PRO A 59 -10.93 -0.80 7.46
C PRO A 59 -11.81 -0.71 8.71
N GLU A 60 -13.12 -0.89 8.52
CA GLU A 60 -14.06 -0.93 9.64
C GLU A 60 -13.77 -2.09 10.61
N CYS A 61 -14.08 -1.86 11.88
CA CYS A 61 -13.99 -2.90 12.89
C CYS A 61 -15.09 -3.93 12.65
N TYR A 62 -14.70 -5.11 12.18
CA TYR A 62 -15.61 -6.22 11.93
C TYR A 62 -16.53 -6.54 13.13
N PHE A 63 -15.99 -6.51 14.35
CA PHE A 63 -16.74 -6.79 15.59
C PHE A 63 -17.78 -5.72 15.92
N TYR A 64 -17.58 -4.47 15.50
CA TYR A 64 -18.54 -3.39 15.69
C TYR A 64 -19.58 -3.32 14.55
N SER A 65 -19.20 -3.73 13.33
CA SER A 65 -20.13 -3.71 12.19
C SER A 65 -21.14 -4.86 12.17
N ARG A 66 -20.86 -5.95 12.90
CA ARG A 66 -21.63 -7.20 12.87
C ARG A 66 -22.49 -7.42 14.13
N PHE A 67 -22.33 -6.57 15.15
CA PHE A 67 -23.10 -6.57 16.40
C PHE A 67 -23.57 -5.16 16.70
#